data_AF-A0A0B6S7L9-F1
#
_entry.id   AF-A0A0B6S7L9-F1
#
_cell.length_a   1.000
_cell.length_b   1.000
_cell.length_c   1.000
_cell.angle_alpha   90.00
_cell.angle_beta   90.00
_cell.angle_gamma   90.00
#
_symmetry.space_group_name_H-M   'P 1'
#
loop_
_entity.id
_entity.type
_entity.pdbx_description
1 polymer ?
#
loop_
_entity_poly.entity_id
_entity_poly.type
_entity_poly.pdbx_seq_one_letter_code
_entity_poly.pdbx_strand_id
1 'polypeptide(L)'
;MNKHTIARFSAFVCALLSTGSAWCADNSTVLNFANHSQLVFSDPVAPDLAKLFGPGWTHLTFISAAGTRSRVVPDEALTTDGGVIFSLPIKHATSADGRYIALNLTRNGVLDADESGKSTTTSRQFCPILDTATGCVVRDDSGDICGGEWDPTGNGWHDALGSGKSKLVSDISKPTAKDVWTRFSVSQNHDIKSLIDVALGLDNLKACDPPSATNQRYYSQIEAALSRTDNPTPSNKTTQQPPPVDGGQPATVKSERAQLFAQPSVGSVHHGYLIRGDHVTIIGTGNGGWLHIRYERSGKPPIEAWLQSADVTH
;
A
#
# COMPACT_ATOMS: atom_id res chain seq x y z
N MET A 1 19.63 61.24 73.67
CA MET A 1 18.15 61.10 73.67
C MET A 1 17.72 60.61 72.29
N ASN A 2 16.88 59.57 72.26
CA ASN A 2 15.88 59.14 71.23
C ASN A 2 15.96 59.74 69.81
N LYS A 3 15.62 59.06 68.72
CA LYS A 3 15.17 57.71 68.37
C LYS A 3 15.14 57.70 66.82
N HIS A 4 15.16 56.50 66.24
CA HIS A 4 14.41 56.06 65.05
C HIS A 4 15.25 55.44 63.93
N THR A 5 15.39 54.12 64.08
CA THR A 5 15.67 53.14 63.04
C THR A 5 14.49 53.10 62.05
N ILE A 6 14.71 53.40 60.77
CA ILE A 6 13.76 53.15 59.68
C ILE A 6 14.26 51.92 58.94
N ALA A 7 13.60 50.79 59.14
CA ALA A 7 13.83 49.56 58.38
C ALA A 7 13.12 49.67 57.02
N ARG A 8 13.90 49.60 55.93
CA ARG A 8 13.38 49.43 54.57
C ARG A 8 13.05 47.96 54.33
N PHE A 9 11.77 47.63 54.22
CA PHE A 9 11.31 46.34 53.70
C PHE A 9 11.35 46.38 52.17
N SER A 10 12.34 45.74 51.57
CA SER A 10 12.34 45.40 50.15
C SER A 10 11.49 44.14 49.96
N ALA A 11 10.33 44.28 49.33
CA ALA A 11 9.51 43.15 48.90
C ALA A 11 10.21 42.47 47.69
N PHE A 12 10.79 41.29 47.93
CA PHE A 12 11.20 40.38 46.87
C PHE A 12 9.95 39.69 46.30
N VAL A 13 9.51 40.13 45.13
CA VAL A 13 8.51 39.39 44.33
C VAL A 13 9.27 38.27 43.62
N CYS A 14 9.25 37.06 44.19
CA CYS A 14 9.64 35.86 43.47
C CYS A 14 8.58 35.56 42.40
N ALA A 15 8.86 35.98 41.16
CA ALA A 15 8.15 35.47 39.99
C ALA A 15 8.49 33.99 39.83
N LEU A 16 7.62 33.11 40.32
CA LEU A 16 7.61 31.69 39.98
C LEU A 16 7.22 31.58 38.50
N LEU A 17 8.22 31.60 37.62
CA LEU A 17 8.08 31.09 36.27
C LEU A 17 7.89 29.57 36.39
N SER A 18 6.63 29.15 36.44
CA SER A 18 6.26 27.78 36.15
C SER A 18 6.66 27.51 34.69
N THR A 19 7.86 26.98 34.48
CA THR A 19 8.18 26.26 33.25
C THR A 19 7.28 25.03 33.25
N GLY A 20 6.08 25.18 32.71
CA GLY A 20 5.34 24.05 32.20
C GLY A 20 6.26 23.40 31.20
N SER A 21 6.79 22.22 31.53
CA SER A 21 7.32 21.33 30.52
C SER A 21 6.21 21.20 29.50
N ALA A 22 6.42 21.78 28.31
CA ALA A 22 5.61 21.45 27.16
C ALA A 22 5.83 19.94 26.99
N TRP A 23 4.86 19.17 27.47
CA TRP A 23 4.73 17.78 27.11
C TRP A 23 4.47 17.81 25.62
N CYS A 24 5.53 17.78 24.81
CA CYS A 24 5.42 17.22 23.47
C CYS A 24 4.92 15.80 23.71
N ALA A 25 3.61 15.60 23.58
CA ALA A 25 3.06 14.27 23.47
C ALA A 25 3.89 13.58 22.39
N ASP A 26 4.53 12.48 22.73
CA ASP A 26 5.28 11.69 21.78
C ASP A 26 4.26 11.23 20.73
N ASN A 27 4.30 11.85 19.55
CA ASN A 27 3.36 11.58 18.45
C ASN A 27 3.68 10.24 17.77
N SER A 28 4.54 9.43 18.38
CA SER A 28 4.96 8.15 17.88
C SER A 28 4.61 7.02 18.84
N THR A 29 4.41 5.84 18.29
CA THR A 29 4.27 4.59 19.04
C THR A 29 5.28 3.58 18.52
N VAL A 30 6.04 2.98 19.44
CA VAL A 30 7.12 2.05 19.10
C VAL A 30 6.76 0.65 19.54
N LEU A 31 6.81 -0.31 18.61
CA LEU A 31 6.76 -1.73 18.88
C LEU A 31 8.18 -2.31 18.79
N ASN A 32 8.63 -2.97 19.86
CA ASN A 32 9.95 -3.60 19.93
C ASN A 32 9.83 -5.10 19.71
N PHE A 33 10.78 -5.67 18.95
CA PHE A 33 10.89 -7.10 18.75
C PHE A 33 12.05 -7.70 19.56
N ALA A 34 11.99 -9.01 19.81
CA ALA A 34 13.01 -9.74 20.57
C ALA A 34 14.39 -9.71 19.89
N ASN A 35 14.44 -9.54 18.57
CA ASN A 35 15.68 -9.40 17.80
C ASN A 35 16.23 -7.95 17.78
N HIS A 36 15.70 -7.06 18.63
CA HIS A 36 16.06 -5.64 18.73
C HIS A 36 15.70 -4.76 17.52
N SER A 37 14.94 -5.28 16.55
CA SER A 37 14.31 -4.41 15.55
C SER A 37 13.08 -3.71 16.14
N GLN A 38 12.59 -2.69 15.45
CA GLN A 38 11.46 -1.87 15.87
C GLN A 38 10.53 -1.54 14.71
N LEU A 39 9.24 -1.38 15.02
CA LEU A 39 8.29 -0.65 14.18
C LEU A 39 7.92 0.65 14.88
N VAL A 40 8.02 1.76 14.17
CA VAL A 40 7.67 3.09 14.65
C VAL A 40 6.49 3.59 13.85
N PHE A 41 5.34 3.70 14.50
CA PHE A 41 4.15 4.37 13.99
C PHE A 41 4.30 5.85 14.30
N SER A 42 4.31 6.71 13.29
CA SER A 42 4.49 8.15 13.47
C SER A 42 3.50 8.95 12.63
N ASP A 43 3.42 10.23 12.96
CA ASP A 43 2.61 11.22 12.24
C ASP A 43 1.12 10.85 12.24
N PRO A 44 0.45 11.05 13.40
CA PRO A 44 -0.97 10.77 13.55
C PRO A 44 -1.78 11.49 12.47
N VAL A 45 -2.84 10.83 11.99
CA VAL A 45 -3.72 11.40 10.96
C VAL A 45 -4.29 12.74 11.45
N ALA A 46 -4.14 13.78 10.62
CA ALA A 46 -4.62 15.12 10.95
C ALA A 46 -6.15 15.13 11.19
N PRO A 47 -6.68 15.99 12.09
CA PRO A 47 -8.08 15.91 12.51
C PRO A 47 -9.14 16.01 11.40
N ASP A 48 -8.83 16.71 10.31
CA ASP A 48 -9.66 16.84 9.11
C ASP A 48 -9.68 15.54 8.30
N LEU A 49 -8.51 14.96 8.04
CA LEU A 49 -8.38 13.66 7.36
C LEU A 49 -8.92 12.51 8.22
N ALA A 50 -8.80 12.61 9.54
CA ALA A 50 -9.31 11.59 10.46
C ALA A 50 -10.85 11.53 10.47
N LYS A 51 -11.53 12.65 10.20
CA LYS A 51 -12.99 12.66 9.99
C LYS A 51 -13.40 11.98 8.69
N LEU A 52 -12.53 12.01 7.68
CA LEU A 52 -12.81 11.45 6.36
C LEU A 52 -12.48 9.96 6.28
N PHE A 53 -11.33 9.56 6.83
CA PHE A 53 -10.74 8.23 6.64
C PHE A 53 -10.51 7.45 7.94
N GLY A 54 -10.71 8.09 9.09
CA GLY A 54 -10.50 7.48 10.41
C GLY A 54 -9.15 7.82 11.05
N PRO A 55 -8.99 7.50 12.35
CA PRO A 55 -7.76 7.76 13.09
C PRO A 55 -6.66 6.74 12.77
N GLY A 56 -5.42 7.08 13.11
CA GLY A 56 -4.27 6.19 12.99
C GLY A 56 -2.99 6.97 12.76
N TRP A 57 -2.04 6.35 12.06
CA TRP A 57 -0.76 6.95 11.69
C TRP A 57 -0.58 6.94 10.18
N THR A 58 0.06 7.98 9.65
CA THR A 58 0.34 8.10 8.21
C THR A 58 1.68 7.48 7.83
N HIS A 59 2.52 7.16 8.83
CA HIS A 59 3.86 6.63 8.63
C HIS A 59 4.10 5.39 9.49
N LEU A 60 4.70 4.37 8.86
CA LEU A 60 5.23 3.19 9.53
C LEU A 60 6.67 2.98 9.09
N THR A 61 7.60 3.05 10.05
CA THR A 61 9.03 2.87 9.81
C THR A 61 9.51 1.60 10.49
N PHE A 62 10.14 0.72 9.73
CA PHE A 62 10.93 -0.37 10.27
C PHE A 62 12.35 0.11 10.59
N ILE A 63 12.87 -0.27 11.75
CA ILE A 63 14.26 -0.05 12.15
C ILE A 63 14.87 -1.41 12.45
N SER A 64 15.88 -1.81 11.68
CA SER A 64 16.57 -3.08 11.89
C SER A 64 17.38 -3.07 13.19
N ALA A 65 17.83 -4.25 13.65
CA ALA A 65 18.75 -4.35 14.78
C ALA A 65 20.07 -3.58 14.56
N ALA A 66 20.46 -3.37 13.31
CA ALA A 66 21.63 -2.58 12.92
C ALA A 66 21.34 -1.06 12.82
N GLY A 67 20.10 -0.63 13.06
CA GLY A 67 19.67 0.76 12.97
C GLY A 67 19.28 1.23 11.57
N THR A 68 19.29 0.36 10.57
CA THR A 68 18.83 0.70 9.20
C THR A 68 17.34 0.99 9.23
N ARG A 69 16.93 2.10 8.62
CA ARG A 69 15.52 2.54 8.60
C ARG A 69 14.93 2.34 7.20
N SER A 70 13.73 1.79 7.13
CA SER A 70 12.95 1.69 5.89
C SER A 70 11.49 2.02 6.18
N ARG A 71 10.83 2.71 5.24
CA ARG A 71 9.41 3.00 5.35
C ARG A 71 8.63 1.83 4.76
N VAL A 72 7.58 1.41 5.46
CA VAL A 72 6.66 0.39 4.97
C VAL A 72 5.65 1.08 4.05
N VAL A 73 5.62 0.66 2.78
CA VAL A 73 4.74 1.21 1.72
C VAL A 73 4.90 2.74 1.58
N PRO A 74 6.08 3.23 1.17
CA PRO A 74 6.39 4.65 1.18
C PRO A 74 5.59 5.49 0.18
N ASP A 75 5.15 4.89 -0.92
CA ASP A 75 4.63 5.59 -2.09
C ASP A 75 3.11 5.91 -1.98
N GLU A 76 2.46 5.55 -0.87
CA GLU A 76 1.02 5.67 -0.66
C GLU A 76 0.65 6.67 0.45
N ALA A 77 1.26 7.87 0.41
CA ALA A 77 1.03 8.92 1.39
C ALA A 77 -0.46 9.34 1.46
N LEU A 78 -0.95 9.60 2.67
CA LEU A 78 -2.32 10.07 2.88
C LEU A 78 -2.50 11.53 2.44
N THR A 79 -3.49 11.76 1.60
CA THR A 79 -3.93 13.06 1.08
C THR A 79 -5.45 13.18 1.21
N THR A 80 -6.03 14.28 0.74
CA THR A 80 -7.49 14.43 0.64
C THR A 80 -8.14 13.46 -0.34
N ASP A 81 -7.38 12.94 -1.31
CA ASP A 81 -7.89 12.03 -2.34
C ASP A 81 -7.80 10.56 -1.91
N GLY A 82 -7.08 10.28 -0.82
CA GLY A 82 -6.84 8.93 -0.33
C GLY A 82 -5.39 8.70 0.09
N GLY A 83 -5.08 7.43 0.38
CA GLY A 83 -3.77 6.95 0.82
C GLY A 83 -3.86 6.00 2.02
N VAL A 84 -2.73 5.71 2.64
CA VAL A 84 -2.62 4.70 3.70
C VAL A 84 -2.76 5.28 5.10
N ILE A 85 -3.53 4.57 5.94
CA ILE A 85 -3.57 4.76 7.39
C ILE A 85 -3.14 3.46 8.06
N PHE A 86 -2.12 3.53 8.91
CA PHE A 86 -1.68 2.42 9.75
C PHE A 86 -2.43 2.41 11.08
N SER A 87 -2.78 1.21 11.53
CA SER A 87 -3.33 0.95 12.85
C SER A 87 -2.39 0.04 13.63
N LEU A 88 -2.49 0.10 14.96
CA LEU A 88 -1.72 -0.83 15.78
C LEU A 88 -2.14 -2.27 15.47
N PRO A 89 -1.17 -3.21 15.44
CA PRO A 89 -1.47 -4.62 15.26
C PRO A 89 -2.38 -5.17 16.37
N ILE A 90 -3.16 -6.21 16.04
CA ILE A 90 -3.98 -6.92 17.02
C ILE A 90 -3.11 -7.64 18.07
N LYS A 91 -3.73 -8.05 19.18
CA LYS A 91 -3.06 -8.97 20.12
C LYS A 91 -2.69 -10.26 19.39
N HIS A 92 -1.50 -10.78 19.65
CA HIS A 92 -0.94 -11.96 18.96
C HIS A 92 -0.69 -11.78 17.46
N ALA A 93 -0.47 -10.55 16.99
CA ALA A 93 -0.10 -10.29 15.60
C ALA A 93 1.30 -10.79 15.20
N THR A 94 2.11 -11.24 16.15
CA THR A 94 3.46 -11.76 15.89
C THR A 94 3.45 -13.29 15.91
N SER A 95 4.15 -13.92 14.97
CA SER A 95 4.32 -15.38 14.91
C SER A 95 4.98 -15.93 16.18
N ALA A 96 4.76 -17.21 16.48
CA ALA A 96 5.28 -17.84 17.69
C ALA A 96 6.81 -17.75 17.84
N ASP A 97 7.54 -17.77 16.71
CA ASP A 97 9.00 -17.61 16.64
C ASP A 97 9.47 -16.14 16.60
N GLY A 98 8.56 -15.18 16.59
CA GLY A 98 8.87 -13.75 16.52
C GLY A 98 9.33 -13.26 15.14
N ARG A 99 9.42 -14.14 14.14
CA ARG A 99 10.01 -13.83 12.83
C ARG A 99 9.12 -12.98 11.95
N TYR A 100 7.80 -13.09 12.11
CA TYR A 100 6.83 -12.37 11.30
C TYR A 100 5.83 -11.62 12.14
N ILE A 101 5.35 -10.50 11.62
CA ILE A 101 4.24 -9.75 12.19
C ILE A 101 3.21 -9.42 11.11
N ALA A 102 1.94 -9.65 11.43
CA ALA A 102 0.82 -9.17 10.63
C ALA A 102 0.52 -7.71 11.01
N LEU A 103 0.61 -6.83 10.03
CA LEU A 103 0.31 -5.41 10.18
C LEU A 103 -1.16 -5.15 9.87
N ASN A 104 -1.64 -3.99 10.28
CA ASN A 104 -2.97 -3.52 9.91
C ASN A 104 -2.84 -2.15 9.26
N LEU A 105 -3.25 -2.06 7.99
CA LEU A 105 -3.34 -0.79 7.30
C LEU A 105 -4.66 -0.70 6.54
N THR A 106 -5.14 0.52 6.36
CA THR A 106 -6.31 0.82 5.52
C THR A 106 -5.85 1.68 4.37
N ARG A 107 -6.14 1.23 3.15
CA ARG A 107 -6.03 2.06 1.95
C ARG A 107 -7.34 2.76 1.71
N ASN A 108 -7.28 4.08 1.63
CA ASN A 108 -8.42 4.94 1.51
C ASN A 108 -8.42 5.64 0.16
N GLY A 109 -9.60 5.98 -0.33
CA GLY A 109 -9.80 6.77 -1.53
C GLY A 109 -11.13 7.51 -1.49
N VAL A 110 -11.27 8.52 -2.32
CA VAL A 110 -12.54 9.21 -2.53
C VAL A 110 -13.05 8.85 -3.93
N LEU A 111 -14.24 8.28 -4.00
CA LEU A 111 -14.96 8.12 -5.26
C LEU A 111 -15.57 9.46 -5.64
N ASP A 112 -15.50 9.77 -6.93
CA ASP A 112 -16.16 10.93 -7.53
C ASP A 112 -17.61 11.03 -7.08
N ALA A 113 -18.11 12.27 -7.08
CA ALA A 113 -19.52 12.55 -6.82
C ALA A 113 -20.44 11.68 -7.69
N ASP A 114 -21.39 11.01 -7.03
CA ASP A 114 -22.48 10.32 -7.70
C ASP A 114 -23.42 11.31 -8.41
N GLU A 115 -24.48 10.81 -9.05
CA GLU A 115 -25.48 11.65 -9.72
C GLU A 115 -26.16 12.69 -8.80
N SER A 116 -26.08 12.48 -7.48
CA SER A 116 -26.60 13.42 -6.48
C SER A 116 -25.59 14.51 -6.09
N GLY A 117 -24.37 14.49 -6.67
CA GLY A 117 -23.29 15.41 -6.35
C GLY A 117 -22.50 15.01 -5.11
N LYS A 118 -22.68 13.79 -4.59
CA LYS A 118 -22.09 13.34 -3.33
C LYS A 118 -20.89 12.43 -3.57
N SER A 119 -19.69 12.89 -3.20
CA SER A 119 -18.50 12.04 -3.16
C SER A 119 -18.59 11.03 -2.02
N THR A 120 -18.11 9.82 -2.27
CA THR A 120 -18.14 8.73 -1.28
C THR A 120 -16.73 8.26 -0.97
N THR A 121 -16.34 8.31 0.29
CA THR A 121 -15.10 7.69 0.75
C THR A 121 -15.21 6.18 0.65
N THR A 122 -14.20 5.56 0.06
CA THR A 122 -13.99 4.11 0.07
C THR A 122 -12.74 3.79 0.88
N SER A 123 -12.84 2.76 1.71
CA SER A 123 -11.74 2.31 2.57
C SER A 123 -11.68 0.80 2.49
N ARG A 124 -10.47 0.25 2.34
CA ARG A 124 -10.24 -1.19 2.34
C ARG A 124 -9.07 -1.53 3.25
N GLN A 125 -9.30 -2.49 4.14
CA GLN A 125 -8.29 -3.01 5.04
C GLN A 125 -7.33 -3.95 4.29
N PHE A 126 -6.07 -3.92 4.67
CA PHE A 126 -5.01 -4.81 4.24
C PHE A 126 -4.18 -5.26 5.43
N CYS A 127 -3.65 -6.48 5.34
CA CYS A 127 -2.84 -7.07 6.39
C CYS A 127 -1.50 -7.57 5.85
N PRO A 128 -0.55 -6.65 5.67
CA PRO A 128 0.78 -7.03 5.24
C PRO A 128 1.49 -7.88 6.29
N ILE A 129 2.20 -8.91 5.85
CA ILE A 129 3.06 -9.71 6.72
C ILE A 129 4.49 -9.23 6.53
N LEU A 130 5.11 -8.75 7.61
CA LEU A 130 6.46 -8.24 7.63
C LEU A 130 7.42 -9.23 8.32
N ASP A 131 8.56 -9.49 7.70
CA ASP A 131 9.70 -10.20 8.30
C ASP A 131 10.44 -9.25 9.26
N THR A 132 10.41 -9.56 10.56
CA THR A 132 10.95 -8.68 11.62
C THR A 132 12.47 -8.60 11.62
N ALA A 133 13.16 -9.48 10.89
CA ALA A 133 14.61 -9.43 10.76
C ALA A 133 15.06 -8.44 9.67
N THR A 134 14.33 -8.37 8.56
CA THR A 134 14.75 -7.59 7.38
C THR A 134 13.87 -6.38 7.09
N GLY A 135 12.65 -6.33 7.63
CA GLY A 135 11.64 -5.32 7.29
C GLY A 135 10.93 -5.59 5.96
N CYS A 136 11.16 -6.75 5.34
CA CYS A 136 10.51 -7.16 4.10
C CYS A 136 9.03 -7.48 4.34
N VAL A 137 8.15 -6.80 3.62
CA VAL A 137 6.76 -7.18 3.48
C VAL A 137 6.67 -8.31 2.45
N VAL A 138 6.40 -9.52 2.94
CA VAL A 138 6.37 -10.75 2.14
C VAL A 138 4.99 -11.06 1.57
N ARG A 139 3.94 -10.46 2.15
CA ARG A 139 2.56 -10.46 1.64
C ARG A 139 1.88 -9.15 1.97
N ASP A 140 0.89 -8.80 1.15
CA ASP A 140 -0.02 -7.69 1.36
C ASP A 140 -1.40 -8.07 0.84
N ASP A 141 -2.13 -8.84 1.64
CA ASP A 141 -3.45 -9.34 1.30
C ASP A 141 -4.54 -8.39 1.83
N SER A 142 -5.65 -8.29 1.12
CA SER A 142 -6.76 -7.41 1.49
C SER A 142 -7.84 -8.12 2.33
N GLY A 143 -8.62 -7.34 3.09
CA GLY A 143 -9.94 -7.72 3.59
C GLY A 143 -9.93 -8.91 4.56
N ASP A 144 -10.81 -9.88 4.31
CA ASP A 144 -11.21 -10.95 5.24
C ASP A 144 -10.09 -11.85 5.79
N ILE A 145 -8.87 -11.73 5.25
CA ILE A 145 -7.65 -12.42 5.71
C ILE A 145 -7.06 -11.74 6.95
N CYS A 146 -7.43 -10.49 7.22
CA CYS A 146 -6.94 -9.66 8.32
C CYS A 146 -7.34 -10.10 9.72
N GLY A 147 -8.43 -10.88 9.86
CA GLY A 147 -8.88 -11.45 11.13
C GLY A 147 -8.19 -12.76 11.49
N GLY A 148 -7.16 -13.15 10.72
CA GLY A 148 -6.47 -14.42 10.88
C GLY A 148 -5.64 -14.55 12.15
N GLU A 149 -5.10 -15.75 12.35
CA GLU A 149 -4.22 -16.08 13.46
C GLU A 149 -2.99 -16.86 13.00
N TRP A 150 -1.91 -16.71 13.76
CA TRP A 150 -0.72 -17.54 13.55
C TRP A 150 -0.97 -18.97 14.02
N ASP A 151 -0.37 -19.93 13.32
CA ASP A 151 -0.22 -21.28 13.82
C ASP A 151 0.50 -21.22 15.18
N PRO A 152 -0.07 -21.82 16.25
CA PRO A 152 0.52 -21.77 17.59
C PRO A 152 1.96 -22.32 17.68
N THR A 153 2.34 -23.17 16.72
CA THR A 153 3.61 -23.91 16.69
C THR A 153 4.52 -23.53 15.53
N GLY A 154 4.08 -22.61 14.67
CA GLY A 154 4.79 -22.31 13.43
C GLY A 154 4.63 -20.87 12.95
N ASN A 155 4.95 -20.67 11.67
CA ASN A 155 4.84 -19.39 10.97
C ASN A 155 3.76 -19.44 9.87
N GLY A 156 2.81 -20.36 9.99
CA GLY A 156 1.63 -20.40 9.14
C GLY A 156 0.63 -19.33 9.56
N TRP A 157 0.03 -18.63 8.60
CA TRP A 157 -1.08 -17.71 8.86
C TRP A 157 -2.38 -18.36 8.41
N HIS A 158 -3.34 -18.45 9.32
CA HIS A 158 -4.69 -18.96 9.10
C HIS A 158 -5.62 -17.78 8.88
N ASP A 159 -6.34 -17.72 7.75
CA ASP A 159 -7.39 -16.73 7.56
C ASP A 159 -8.60 -16.99 8.47
N ALA A 160 -9.34 -15.92 8.81
CA ALA A 160 -10.54 -16.02 9.64
C ALA A 160 -11.72 -16.73 8.94
N LEU A 161 -11.68 -16.80 7.60
CA LEU A 161 -12.77 -17.37 6.79
C LEU A 161 -12.68 -18.88 6.58
N GLY A 162 -11.75 -19.56 7.24
CA GLY A 162 -11.82 -21.00 7.40
C GLY A 162 -11.58 -21.79 6.12
N SER A 163 -10.72 -21.31 5.21
CA SER A 163 -10.28 -22.13 4.06
C SER A 163 -9.50 -23.39 4.49
N GLY A 164 -9.17 -23.50 5.79
CA GLY A 164 -8.60 -24.69 6.44
C GLY A 164 -7.15 -25.00 6.05
N LYS A 165 -6.54 -24.21 5.17
CA LYS A 165 -5.16 -24.38 4.73
C LYS A 165 -4.32 -23.21 5.22
N SER A 166 -3.57 -23.45 6.30
CA SER A 166 -2.44 -22.59 6.67
C SER A 166 -1.49 -22.53 5.49
N LYS A 167 -1.25 -21.34 4.94
CA LYS A 167 -0.09 -21.14 4.06
C LYS A 167 1.06 -20.70 4.94
N LEU A 168 2.06 -21.57 5.08
CA LEU A 168 3.33 -21.22 5.69
C LEU A 168 3.85 -19.94 5.07
N VAL A 169 4.19 -18.96 5.90
CA VAL A 169 4.76 -17.70 5.38
C VAL A 169 6.11 -17.94 4.72
N SER A 170 6.82 -18.99 5.11
CA SER A 170 8.05 -19.45 4.46
C SER A 170 7.86 -20.00 3.05
N ASP A 171 6.66 -20.42 2.67
CA ASP A 171 6.39 -20.95 1.31
C ASP A 171 6.18 -19.81 0.29
N ILE A 172 6.22 -18.57 0.77
CA ILE A 172 6.01 -17.38 -0.03
C ILE A 172 7.36 -16.92 -0.55
N SER A 173 7.54 -17.00 -1.86
CA SER A 173 8.70 -16.42 -2.51
C SER A 173 8.72 -14.91 -2.27
N LYS A 174 9.72 -14.43 -1.53
CA LYS A 174 10.00 -12.99 -1.41
C LYS A 174 10.25 -12.41 -2.81
N PRO A 175 9.78 -11.19 -3.10
CA PRO A 175 10.12 -10.55 -4.37
C PRO A 175 11.63 -10.37 -4.49
N THR A 176 12.19 -10.64 -5.67
CA THR A 176 13.62 -10.47 -5.96
C THR A 176 13.85 -9.49 -7.09
N ALA A 177 14.97 -8.77 -7.06
CA ALA A 177 15.33 -7.83 -8.12
C ALA A 177 15.51 -8.55 -9.46
N LYS A 178 16.01 -9.79 -9.42
CA LYS A 178 16.11 -10.65 -10.60
C LYS A 178 14.74 -10.93 -11.21
N ASP A 179 13.74 -11.27 -10.42
CA ASP A 179 12.40 -11.59 -10.93
C ASP A 179 11.73 -10.36 -11.52
N VAL A 180 11.82 -9.20 -10.84
CA VAL A 180 11.32 -7.92 -11.34
C VAL A 180 11.98 -7.59 -12.68
N TRP A 181 13.32 -7.63 -12.75
CA TRP A 181 14.04 -7.32 -13.99
C TRP A 181 13.76 -8.34 -15.10
N THR A 182 13.71 -9.64 -14.78
CA THR A 182 13.45 -10.68 -15.77
C THR A 182 12.08 -10.46 -16.39
N ARG A 183 11.03 -10.25 -15.56
CA ARG A 183 9.68 -9.94 -16.03
C ARG A 183 9.63 -8.67 -16.86
N PHE A 184 10.31 -7.61 -16.43
CA PHE A 184 10.40 -6.37 -17.19
C PHE A 184 11.06 -6.59 -18.56
N SER A 185 12.21 -7.28 -18.59
CA SER A 185 13.02 -7.47 -19.80
C SER A 185 12.36 -8.31 -20.88
N VAL A 186 11.45 -9.22 -20.49
CA VAL A 186 10.66 -10.04 -21.44
C VAL A 186 9.31 -9.40 -21.77
N SER A 187 8.85 -8.44 -20.97
CA SER A 187 7.65 -7.68 -21.29
C SER A 187 7.95 -6.75 -22.47
N GLN A 188 7.07 -6.73 -23.47
CA GLN A 188 7.19 -5.80 -24.61
C GLN A 188 6.87 -4.33 -24.21
N ASN A 189 6.75 -4.03 -22.90
CA ASN A 189 6.34 -2.73 -22.37
C ASN A 189 7.44 -2.07 -21.52
N HIS A 190 7.38 -0.74 -21.45
CA HIS A 190 8.41 0.12 -20.86
C HIS A 190 8.14 0.54 -19.40
N ASP A 191 7.08 0.05 -18.76
CA ASP A 191 6.72 0.52 -17.42
C ASP A 191 7.15 -0.43 -16.31
N ILE A 192 8.40 -0.27 -15.89
CA ILE A 192 8.96 -1.01 -14.76
C ILE A 192 8.30 -0.66 -13.41
N LYS A 193 7.64 0.51 -13.30
CA LYS A 193 7.05 0.98 -12.05
C LYS A 193 5.95 0.03 -11.57
N SER A 194 5.10 -0.42 -12.48
CA SER A 194 4.04 -1.41 -12.17
C SER A 194 4.56 -2.71 -11.54
N LEU A 195 5.73 -3.20 -11.97
CA LEU A 195 6.35 -4.41 -11.42
C LEU A 195 6.95 -4.17 -10.03
N ILE A 196 7.40 -2.94 -9.79
CA ILE A 196 7.90 -2.50 -8.49
C ILE A 196 6.74 -2.28 -7.51
N ASP A 197 5.59 -1.77 -7.97
CA ASP A 197 4.39 -1.61 -7.15
C ASP A 197 3.86 -2.96 -6.65
N VAL A 198 3.93 -4.02 -7.47
CA VAL A 198 3.64 -5.40 -7.03
C VAL A 198 4.62 -5.89 -5.95
N ALA A 199 5.86 -5.41 -6.00
CA ALA A 199 6.85 -5.65 -4.94
C ALA A 199 6.72 -4.65 -3.77
N LEU A 200 5.66 -3.83 -3.74
CA LEU A 200 5.38 -2.81 -2.72
C LEU A 200 6.45 -1.71 -2.63
N GLY A 201 7.00 -1.34 -3.78
CA GLY A 201 8.00 -0.29 -3.89
C GLY A 201 9.44 -0.83 -3.91
N LEU A 202 10.36 0.03 -4.35
CA LEU A 202 11.78 -0.32 -4.46
C LEU A 202 12.42 -0.55 -3.07
N ASP A 203 11.94 0.15 -2.06
CA ASP A 203 12.42 0.00 -0.68
C ASP A 203 12.05 -1.36 -0.09
N ASN A 204 10.81 -1.83 -0.34
CA ASN A 204 10.41 -3.17 0.08
C ASN A 204 11.20 -4.24 -0.69
N LEU A 205 11.41 -4.06 -1.99
CA LEU A 205 12.26 -4.94 -2.78
C LEU A 205 13.68 -5.05 -2.19
N LYS A 206 14.29 -3.92 -1.82
CA LYS A 206 15.60 -3.86 -1.15
C LYS A 206 15.59 -4.50 0.25
N ALA A 207 14.47 -4.46 0.97
CA ALA A 207 14.33 -5.18 2.24
C ALA A 207 14.17 -6.70 2.05
N CYS A 208 13.54 -7.12 0.95
CA CYS A 208 13.26 -8.52 0.62
C CYS A 208 14.43 -9.24 -0.05
N ASP A 209 15.17 -8.56 -0.92
CA ASP A 209 16.34 -9.06 -1.65
C ASP A 209 17.51 -8.06 -1.53
N PRO A 210 18.14 -7.90 -0.34
CA PRO A 210 19.14 -6.86 -0.09
C PRO A 210 20.24 -6.79 -1.15
N PRO A 211 20.64 -5.57 -1.60
CA PRO A 211 21.72 -5.42 -2.56
C PRO A 211 23.00 -6.15 -2.14
N SER A 212 23.51 -6.97 -3.03
CA SER A 212 24.70 -7.80 -2.85
C SER A 212 25.40 -8.00 -4.19
N ALA A 213 26.63 -8.53 -4.18
CA ALA A 213 27.39 -8.76 -5.41
C ALA A 213 26.66 -9.64 -6.45
N THR A 214 25.70 -10.48 -6.02
CA THR A 214 24.96 -11.38 -6.91
C THR A 214 23.75 -10.76 -7.59
N ASN A 215 23.12 -9.74 -6.97
CA ASN A 215 21.88 -9.12 -7.45
C ASN A 215 22.03 -7.63 -7.81
N GLN A 216 23.17 -7.00 -7.51
CA GLN A 216 23.41 -5.57 -7.73
C GLN A 216 23.23 -5.14 -9.18
N ARG A 217 23.57 -6.00 -10.15
CA ARG A 217 23.31 -5.76 -11.57
C ARG A 217 21.83 -5.49 -11.84
N TYR A 218 20.92 -6.26 -11.25
CA TYR A 218 19.48 -6.10 -11.48
C TYR A 218 18.99 -4.79 -10.88
N TYR A 219 19.47 -4.41 -9.70
CA TYR A 219 19.16 -3.10 -9.12
C TYR A 219 19.60 -1.95 -10.01
N SER A 220 20.83 -1.97 -10.52
CA SER A 220 21.30 -0.93 -11.45
C SER A 220 20.46 -0.87 -12.73
N GLN A 221 19.99 -2.01 -13.24
CA GLN A 221 19.12 -2.06 -14.40
C GLN A 221 17.72 -1.52 -14.10
N ILE A 222 17.17 -1.84 -12.92
CA ILE A 222 15.87 -1.34 -12.46
C ILE A 222 15.90 0.19 -12.31
N GLU A 223 16.91 0.72 -11.63
CA GLU A 223 17.08 2.16 -11.41
C GLU A 223 17.26 2.92 -12.75
N ALA A 224 18.02 2.34 -13.69
CA ALA A 224 18.18 2.91 -15.03
C ALA A 224 16.87 2.91 -15.84
N ALA A 225 16.02 1.87 -15.69
CA ALA A 225 14.73 1.82 -16.35
C ALA A 225 13.74 2.83 -15.75
N LEU A 226 13.69 2.94 -14.41
CA LEU A 226 12.89 3.95 -13.72
C LEU A 226 13.23 5.38 -14.19
N SER A 227 14.52 5.68 -14.29
CA SER A 227 15.01 6.99 -14.72
C SER A 227 14.59 7.36 -16.16
N ARG A 228 14.34 6.38 -17.03
CA ARG A 228 13.85 6.59 -18.40
C ARG A 228 12.34 6.81 -18.46
N THR A 229 11.60 6.20 -17.53
CA THR A 229 10.16 6.41 -17.40
C THR A 229 9.85 7.81 -16.88
N ASP A 230 10.68 8.35 -15.99
CA ASP A 230 10.52 9.70 -15.43
C ASP A 230 10.93 10.82 -16.42
N ASN A 231 11.76 10.50 -17.43
CA ASN A 231 12.15 11.41 -18.51
C ASN A 231 11.87 10.78 -19.88
N PRO A 232 10.61 10.76 -20.33
CA PRO A 232 10.27 10.21 -21.63
C PRO A 232 10.89 11.08 -22.73
N THR A 233 11.92 10.57 -23.40
CA THR A 233 12.35 11.14 -24.69
C THR A 233 11.21 10.91 -25.69
N PRO A 234 10.82 11.88 -26.53
CA PRO A 234 9.67 11.74 -27.41
C PRO A 234 9.96 10.68 -28.46
N SER A 235 9.45 9.47 -28.25
CA SER A 235 9.44 8.40 -29.24
C SER A 235 8.06 8.39 -29.89
N ASN A 236 8.04 8.56 -31.22
CA ASN A 236 6.84 8.60 -32.05
C ASN A 236 5.93 7.39 -31.77
N LYS A 237 4.78 7.63 -31.15
CA LYS A 237 3.74 6.62 -30.93
C LYS A 237 2.94 6.43 -32.22
N THR A 238 3.10 5.28 -32.87
CA THR A 238 2.12 4.80 -33.85
C THR A 238 1.00 4.11 -33.08
N THR A 239 -0.10 4.83 -32.84
CA THR A 239 -1.33 4.31 -32.26
C THR A 239 -2.05 3.45 -33.31
N GLN A 240 -2.10 2.13 -33.11
CA GLN A 240 -2.99 1.27 -33.88
C GLN A 240 -4.20 0.91 -33.01
N GLN A 241 -5.33 1.53 -33.35
CA GLN A 241 -6.64 1.36 -32.73
C GLN A 241 -7.39 0.26 -33.52
N PRO A 242 -7.94 -0.80 -32.88
CA PRO A 242 -8.77 -1.77 -33.57
C PRO A 242 -10.14 -1.18 -33.92
N PRO A 243 -10.81 -1.66 -34.99
CA PRO A 243 -12.07 -1.09 -35.46
C PRO A 243 -13.23 -1.41 -34.49
N PRO A 244 -14.26 -0.55 -34.43
CA PRO A 244 -15.43 -0.76 -33.58
C PRO A 244 -16.36 -1.84 -34.16
N VAL A 245 -16.83 -2.74 -33.31
CA VAL A 245 -17.84 -3.76 -33.66
C VAL A 245 -19.12 -3.48 -32.87
N ASP A 246 -20.20 -3.16 -33.57
CA ASP A 246 -21.56 -3.09 -33.00
C ASP A 246 -22.09 -4.52 -32.76
N GLY A 247 -22.56 -4.80 -31.55
CA GLY A 247 -23.16 -6.08 -31.15
C GLY A 247 -22.43 -6.86 -30.06
N GLY A 248 -21.83 -6.18 -29.08
CA GLY A 248 -21.06 -6.83 -28.02
C GLY A 248 -21.88 -7.74 -27.09
N GLN A 249 -21.25 -8.79 -26.57
CA GLN A 249 -21.88 -9.81 -25.73
C GLN A 249 -21.93 -9.35 -24.26
N PRO A 250 -23.07 -9.41 -23.56
CA PRO A 250 -23.14 -9.05 -22.15
C PRO A 250 -22.36 -10.06 -21.30
N ALA A 251 -21.67 -9.56 -20.27
CA ALA A 251 -21.00 -10.38 -19.27
C ALA A 251 -21.08 -9.71 -17.89
N THR A 252 -20.96 -10.52 -16.85
CA THR A 252 -20.96 -10.06 -15.46
C THR A 252 -19.62 -10.37 -14.82
N VAL A 253 -19.05 -9.40 -14.12
CA VAL A 253 -17.81 -9.59 -13.37
C VAL A 253 -18.04 -10.57 -12.22
N LYS A 254 -17.25 -11.63 -12.16
CA LYS A 254 -17.34 -12.69 -11.12
C LYS A 254 -16.23 -12.58 -10.08
N SER A 255 -15.09 -12.04 -10.47
CA SER A 255 -13.98 -11.78 -9.56
C SER A 255 -14.33 -10.63 -8.62
N GLU A 256 -13.87 -10.69 -7.37
CA GLU A 256 -14.02 -9.57 -6.42
C GLU A 256 -13.43 -8.26 -6.96
N ARG A 257 -12.40 -8.40 -7.80
CA ARG A 257 -11.73 -7.30 -8.49
C ARG A 257 -11.23 -7.77 -9.85
N ALA A 258 -11.82 -7.23 -10.91
CA ALA A 258 -11.34 -7.36 -12.28
C ALA A 258 -10.59 -6.09 -12.66
N GLN A 259 -9.27 -6.17 -12.73
CA GLN A 259 -8.46 -5.00 -13.08
C GLN A 259 -8.73 -4.58 -14.53
N LEU A 260 -8.86 -3.28 -14.78
CA LEU A 260 -9.01 -2.74 -16.12
C LEU A 260 -7.65 -2.37 -16.69
N PHE A 261 -7.48 -2.62 -17.98
CA PHE A 261 -6.22 -2.43 -18.69
C PHE A 261 -6.44 -1.63 -19.97
N ALA A 262 -5.52 -0.76 -20.34
CA ALA A 262 -5.57 -0.01 -21.60
C ALA A 262 -5.30 -0.91 -22.81
N GLN A 263 -4.66 -2.07 -22.60
CA GLN A 263 -4.27 -3.04 -23.63
C GLN A 263 -4.48 -4.48 -23.09
N PRO A 264 -4.48 -5.53 -23.95
CA PRO A 264 -4.60 -6.92 -23.51
C PRO A 264 -3.28 -7.41 -22.88
N SER A 265 -2.89 -6.77 -21.77
CA SER A 265 -1.64 -7.01 -21.07
C SER A 265 -1.76 -6.58 -19.62
N VAL A 266 -1.30 -7.44 -18.70
CA VAL A 266 -1.30 -7.19 -17.26
C VAL A 266 -0.43 -6.00 -16.86
N GLY A 267 0.44 -5.51 -17.76
CA GLY A 267 1.29 -4.34 -17.55
C GLY A 267 0.74 -3.04 -18.14
N SER A 268 -0.53 -2.99 -18.53
CA SER A 268 -1.17 -1.78 -19.09
C SER A 268 -2.29 -1.27 -18.20
N VAL A 269 -2.05 -1.20 -16.90
CA VAL A 269 -3.08 -0.87 -15.90
C VAL A 269 -3.75 0.47 -16.25
N HIS A 270 -5.06 0.41 -16.50
CA HIS A 270 -5.91 1.59 -16.52
C HIS A 270 -6.24 1.92 -15.05
N HIS A 271 -6.27 3.20 -14.68
CA HIS A 271 -6.66 3.62 -13.32
C HIS A 271 -8.13 3.26 -13.06
N GLY A 272 -8.41 2.03 -12.66
CA GLY A 272 -9.75 1.52 -12.38
C GLY A 272 -9.82 -0.01 -12.35
N TYR A 273 -10.79 -0.53 -11.62
CA TYR A 273 -11.15 -1.94 -11.61
C TYR A 273 -12.67 -2.04 -11.55
N LEU A 274 -13.19 -3.18 -11.98
CA LEU A 274 -14.60 -3.55 -11.77
C LEU A 274 -14.69 -4.55 -10.63
N ILE A 275 -15.83 -4.59 -9.97
CA ILE A 275 -16.11 -5.49 -8.85
C ILE A 275 -17.15 -6.53 -9.22
N ARG A 276 -17.26 -7.59 -8.43
CA ARG A 276 -18.25 -8.64 -8.65
C ARG A 276 -19.65 -8.02 -8.78
N GLY A 277 -20.37 -8.43 -9.83
CA GLY A 277 -21.73 -7.98 -10.12
C GLY A 277 -21.79 -6.83 -11.13
N ASP A 278 -20.67 -6.17 -11.45
CA ASP A 278 -20.64 -5.17 -12.52
C ASP A 278 -20.98 -5.81 -13.88
N HIS A 279 -21.84 -5.14 -14.63
CA HIS A 279 -22.23 -5.55 -15.98
C HIS A 279 -21.38 -4.83 -17.02
N VAL A 280 -20.81 -5.62 -17.93
CA VAL A 280 -19.99 -5.13 -19.04
C VAL A 280 -20.48 -5.68 -20.36
N THR A 281 -20.15 -4.99 -21.44
CA THR A 281 -20.35 -5.49 -22.79
C THR A 281 -18.99 -5.86 -23.38
N ILE A 282 -18.80 -7.11 -23.76
CA ILE A 282 -17.59 -7.56 -24.48
C ILE A 282 -17.69 -7.08 -25.91
N ILE A 283 -16.85 -6.10 -26.27
CA ILE A 283 -16.77 -5.47 -27.58
C ILE A 283 -15.60 -6.00 -28.44
N GLY A 284 -14.78 -6.90 -27.88
CA GLY A 284 -13.72 -7.58 -28.60
C GLY A 284 -13.00 -8.63 -27.76
N THR A 285 -12.17 -9.44 -28.41
CA THR A 285 -11.32 -10.44 -27.76
C THR A 285 -9.87 -10.29 -28.19
N GLY A 286 -8.95 -10.68 -27.30
CA GLY A 286 -7.51 -10.64 -27.52
C GLY A 286 -6.87 -11.98 -27.18
N ASN A 287 -5.67 -12.22 -27.70
CA ASN A 287 -4.91 -13.44 -27.45
C ASN A 287 -4.59 -13.60 -25.96
N GLY A 288 -4.65 -14.82 -25.43
CA GLY A 288 -4.24 -15.09 -24.04
C GLY A 288 -5.32 -14.79 -23.00
N GLY A 289 -6.61 -14.92 -23.36
CA GLY A 289 -7.72 -14.78 -22.43
C GLY A 289 -8.13 -13.34 -22.15
N TRP A 290 -7.85 -12.41 -23.06
CA TRP A 290 -8.20 -11.01 -22.89
C TRP A 290 -9.54 -10.67 -23.55
N LEU A 291 -10.33 -9.86 -22.87
CA LEU A 291 -11.59 -9.33 -23.36
C LEU A 291 -11.51 -7.81 -23.40
N HIS A 292 -11.81 -7.22 -24.56
CA HIS A 292 -12.04 -5.78 -24.66
C HIS A 292 -13.49 -5.54 -24.29
N ILE A 293 -13.73 -4.73 -23.25
CA ILE A 293 -15.05 -4.41 -22.75
C ILE A 293 -15.36 -2.94 -22.89
N ARG A 294 -16.66 -2.67 -22.96
CA ARG A 294 -17.28 -1.40 -22.66
C ARG A 294 -18.03 -1.51 -21.34
N TYR A 295 -17.78 -0.57 -20.45
CA TYR A 295 -18.52 -0.39 -19.21
C TYR A 295 -19.28 0.94 -19.26
N GLU A 296 -20.61 0.85 -19.22
CA GLU A 296 -21.47 2.03 -19.23
C GLU A 296 -21.46 2.72 -17.88
N ARG A 297 -21.35 4.05 -17.89
CA ARG A 297 -21.35 4.87 -16.68
C ARG A 297 -22.43 5.91 -16.80
N SER A 298 -23.31 5.97 -15.81
CA SER A 298 -24.37 6.96 -15.82
C SER A 298 -23.80 8.37 -15.81
N GLY A 299 -24.26 9.21 -16.75
CA GLY A 299 -23.83 10.60 -16.90
C GLY A 299 -22.38 10.84 -17.35
N LYS A 300 -21.60 9.78 -17.69
CA LYS A 300 -20.21 9.90 -18.17
C LYS A 300 -20.02 9.10 -19.47
N PRO A 301 -19.00 9.41 -20.29
CA PRO A 301 -18.63 8.56 -21.41
C PRO A 301 -18.32 7.12 -20.92
N PRO A 302 -18.67 6.09 -21.68
CA PRO A 302 -18.36 4.71 -21.31
C PRO A 302 -16.84 4.49 -21.21
N ILE A 303 -16.42 3.56 -20.35
CA ILE A 303 -15.03 3.11 -20.31
C ILE A 303 -14.87 1.98 -21.31
N GLU A 304 -13.88 2.11 -22.19
CA GLU A 304 -13.38 0.99 -22.97
C GLU A 304 -12.04 0.56 -22.42
N ALA A 305 -11.94 -0.71 -22.04
CA ALA A 305 -10.75 -1.26 -21.42
C ALA A 305 -10.67 -2.78 -21.65
N TRP A 306 -9.50 -3.34 -21.43
CA TRP A 306 -9.25 -4.77 -21.45
C TRP A 306 -9.38 -5.35 -20.04
N LEU A 307 -9.87 -6.59 -19.95
CA LEU A 307 -9.89 -7.40 -18.73
C LEU A 307 -9.54 -8.86 -19.04
N GLN A 308 -9.32 -9.66 -18.01
CA GLN A 308 -9.17 -11.11 -18.14
C GLN A 308 -10.52 -11.83 -18.26
N SER A 309 -10.65 -12.76 -19.20
CA SER A 309 -11.84 -13.61 -19.34
C SER A 309 -12.10 -14.46 -18.11
N ALA A 310 -11.03 -14.77 -17.37
CA ALA A 310 -11.10 -15.43 -16.07
C ALA A 310 -11.82 -14.61 -15.00
N ASP A 311 -12.07 -13.31 -15.21
CA ASP A 311 -12.71 -12.41 -14.24
C ASP A 311 -14.20 -12.16 -14.51
N VAL A 312 -14.75 -12.71 -15.60
CA VAL A 312 -16.17 -12.57 -15.96
C VAL A 312 -16.83 -13.93 -16.15
N THR A 313 -18.15 -13.95 -15.98
CA THR A 313 -19.06 -14.99 -16.47
C THR A 313 -19.92 -14.42 -17.59
N HIS A 314 -20.17 -15.23 -18.61
CA HIS A 314 -21.10 -14.95 -19.70
C HIS A 314 -22.27 -15.94 -19.62
#